data_AF-A0A958XI95-F1
#
_entry.id   AF-A0A958XI95-F1
#
_cell.length_a   1.000
_cell.length_b   1.000
_cell.length_c   1.000
_cell.angle_alpha   90.00
_cell.angle_beta   90.00
_cell.angle_gamma   90.00
#
_symmetry.space_group_name_H-M   'P 1'
#
loop_
_entity.id
_entity.type
_entity.pdbx_description
1 polymer ?
#
loop_
_entity_poly.entity_id
_entity_poly.type
_entity_poly.pdbx_seq_one_letter_code
_entity_poly.pdbx_strand_id
1 'polypeptide(L)'
;KTWGPGGDTTQTTFTDDFLLIRRTVVEYPIGTFRPSGAFDAVHFQVGLPDAAQQVIPALAPTGHPLRPQSEGLWLGRDTGFVALKLVLTRDTFSSTAPDTLLFHQPDFTTVQLQQTGVFTHESGYDFKINLTTDFREMFRNVDLSSGDISAWKTRIVANLPQVFRVTQ
;
A
#
# COMPACT_ATOMS: atom_id res chain seq x y z
N LYS A 1 31.20 -17.25 8.34
CA LYS A 1 31.14 -17.67 6.92
C LYS A 1 30.69 -16.44 6.13
N THR A 2 31.61 -15.78 5.45
CA THR A 2 31.42 -14.52 4.71
C THR A 2 30.95 -14.79 3.29
N TRP A 3 30.03 -13.97 2.77
CA TRP A 3 29.54 -14.03 1.38
C TRP A 3 29.25 -12.62 0.84
N GLY A 4 29.83 -12.27 -0.32
CA GLY A 4 29.39 -11.20 -1.23
C GLY A 4 30.27 -9.93 -1.31
N PRO A 5 30.72 -9.50 -2.52
CA PRO A 5 31.35 -8.20 -2.73
C PRO A 5 30.27 -7.13 -2.97
N GLY A 6 30.30 -6.03 -2.22
CA GLY A 6 29.42 -4.87 -2.46
C GLY A 6 28.71 -4.27 -1.25
N GLY A 7 29.40 -4.14 -0.11
CA GLY A 7 29.40 -2.92 0.70
C GLY A 7 28.07 -2.30 1.13
N ASP A 8 27.08 -3.08 1.54
CA ASP A 8 25.98 -2.54 2.35
C ASP A 8 25.66 -3.52 3.48
N THR A 9 26.32 -3.32 4.61
CA THR A 9 26.11 -4.05 5.85
C THR A 9 25.36 -3.19 6.86
N THR A 10 24.49 -2.28 6.39
CA THR A 10 23.65 -1.52 7.31
C THR A 10 22.50 -2.40 7.79
N GLN A 11 22.62 -2.87 9.02
CA GLN A 11 21.51 -3.53 9.71
C GLN A 11 20.66 -2.44 10.37
N THR A 12 19.60 -2.03 9.70
CA THR A 12 18.60 -1.12 10.27
C THR A 12 17.46 -1.96 10.84
N THR A 13 16.96 -1.56 12.01
CA THR A 13 15.74 -2.13 12.60
C THR A 13 14.62 -1.11 12.46
N PHE A 14 13.44 -1.57 12.09
CA PHE A 14 12.22 -0.78 12.03
C PHE A 14 11.07 -1.62 12.60
N THR A 15 10.02 -0.95 13.06
CA THR A 15 8.80 -1.60 13.55
C THR A 15 8.13 -2.36 12.41
N ASP A 16 7.76 -3.62 12.62
CA ASP A 16 6.96 -4.40 11.67
C ASP A 16 5.48 -4.03 11.84
N ASP A 17 5.04 -2.99 11.13
CA ASP A 17 3.68 -2.50 11.09
C ASP A 17 3.14 -2.38 9.64
N PHE A 18 3.70 -3.19 8.73
CA PHE A 18 3.32 -3.18 7.32
C PHE A 18 2.25 -4.21 7.01
N LEU A 19 1.33 -3.83 6.12
CA LEU A 19 0.37 -4.74 5.54
C LEU A 19 0.41 -4.70 4.03
N LEU A 20 0.29 -5.88 3.42
CA LEU A 20 -0.04 -6.00 2.02
C LEU A 20 -1.55 -6.15 1.85
N ILE A 21 -2.19 -5.06 1.44
CA ILE A 21 -3.62 -5.02 1.16
C ILE A 21 -3.88 -5.58 -0.24
N ARG A 22 -4.82 -6.52 -0.32
CA ARG A 22 -5.34 -7.18 -1.52
C ARG A 22 -6.85 -7.00 -1.54
N ARG A 23 -7.44 -7.05 -2.73
CA ARG A 23 -8.89 -6.92 -2.87
C ARG A 23 -9.68 -8.12 -2.28
N THR A 24 -9.04 -9.27 -2.07
CA THR A 24 -9.71 -10.54 -1.79
C THR A 24 -9.77 -10.94 -0.31
N VAL A 25 -8.97 -10.34 0.55
CA VAL A 25 -8.95 -10.67 1.98
C VAL A 25 -9.63 -9.53 2.75
N VAL A 26 -10.56 -9.88 3.64
CA VAL A 26 -11.49 -8.94 4.27
C VAL A 26 -10.99 -8.47 5.65
N GLU A 27 -10.10 -9.22 6.30
CA GLU A 27 -9.50 -8.84 7.59
C GLU A 27 -7.97 -8.96 7.55
N TYR A 28 -7.28 -7.93 8.05
CA TYR A 28 -5.83 -7.88 8.15
C TYR A 28 -5.39 -7.53 9.58
N PRO A 29 -4.73 -8.45 10.31
CA PRO A 29 -4.15 -8.10 11.60
C PRO A 29 -2.88 -7.25 11.39
N ILE A 30 -2.95 -5.96 11.73
CA ILE A 30 -1.80 -5.02 11.62
C ILE A 30 -0.76 -5.30 12.70
N GLY A 31 -1.21 -5.64 13.91
CA GLY A 31 -0.35 -5.84 15.07
C GLY A 31 -1.11 -5.66 16.38
N THR A 32 -0.36 -5.48 17.47
CA THR A 32 -0.96 -5.25 18.79
C THR A 32 -1.04 -3.77 19.10
N PHE A 33 -2.24 -3.26 19.33
CA PHE A 33 -2.45 -1.89 19.80
C PHE A 33 -2.77 -1.91 21.30
N ARG A 34 -1.92 -1.33 22.13
CA ARG A 34 -2.05 -1.35 23.60
C ARG A 34 -2.83 -0.19 24.22
N PRO A 35 -2.69 1.06 23.74
CA PRO A 35 -3.38 2.19 24.35
C PRO A 35 -4.90 2.03 24.25
N SER A 36 -5.62 2.14 25.35
CA SER A 36 -7.09 2.20 25.37
C SER A 36 -7.56 3.66 25.45
N GLY A 37 -8.78 3.92 25.01
CA GLY A 37 -9.38 5.26 25.02
C GLY A 37 -10.11 5.62 23.73
N ALA A 38 -10.45 6.89 23.62
CA ALA A 38 -11.04 7.49 22.43
C ALA A 38 -9.96 8.24 21.62
N PHE A 39 -10.01 8.07 20.30
CA PHE A 39 -9.12 8.69 19.33
C PHE A 39 -9.95 9.48 18.33
N ASP A 40 -9.48 10.67 17.94
CA ASP A 40 -10.23 11.60 17.09
C ASP A 40 -9.98 11.39 15.58
N ALA A 41 -8.99 10.57 15.22
CA ALA A 41 -8.64 10.28 13.84
C ALA A 41 -7.85 8.98 13.67
N VAL A 42 -7.89 8.44 12.45
CA VAL A 42 -7.01 7.38 11.97
C VAL A 42 -6.29 7.88 10.71
N HIS A 43 -4.98 7.64 10.64
CA HIS A 43 -4.12 8.02 9.51
C HIS A 43 -3.48 6.78 8.90
N PHE A 44 -3.47 6.70 7.58
CA PHE A 44 -2.78 5.66 6.82
C PHE A 44 -1.72 6.29 5.91
N GLN A 45 -0.59 5.60 5.78
CA GLN A 45 0.44 5.94 4.81
C GLN A 45 0.46 4.86 3.73
N VAL A 46 0.50 5.28 2.46
CA VAL A 46 0.61 4.36 1.33
C VAL A 46 2.08 4.25 0.95
N GLY A 47 2.60 3.02 0.98
CA GLY A 47 4.00 2.73 0.72
C GLY A 47 4.74 2.32 1.97
N LEU A 48 6.07 2.29 1.86
CA LEU A 48 6.98 1.83 2.91
C LEU A 48 7.92 2.98 3.29
N PRO A 49 8.35 3.09 4.55
CA PRO A 49 9.42 4.02 4.91
C PRO A 49 10.73 3.63 4.22
N ASP A 50 11.65 4.60 4.08
CA ASP A 50 12.92 4.43 3.35
C ASP A 50 13.73 3.21 3.83
N ALA A 51 13.74 2.95 5.15
CA ALA A 51 14.42 1.80 5.72
C ALA A 51 13.80 0.46 5.26
N ALA A 52 12.47 0.38 5.14
CA ALA A 52 11.78 -0.81 4.66
C ALA A 52 11.89 -0.99 3.13
N GLN A 53 12.07 0.10 2.38
CA GLN A 53 12.36 0.07 0.94
C GLN A 53 13.71 -0.60 0.61
N GLN A 54 14.64 -0.61 1.55
CA GLN A 54 15.99 -1.17 1.37
C GLN A 54 16.12 -2.63 1.83
N VAL A 55 15.02 -3.25 2.29
CA VAL A 55 15.00 -4.65 2.71
C VAL A 55 15.38 -5.56 1.56
N ILE A 56 16.18 -6.59 1.84
CA ILE A 56 16.42 -7.70 0.91
C ILE A 56 15.24 -8.68 1.06
N PRO A 57 14.29 -8.77 0.11
CA PRO A 57 13.04 -9.51 0.31
C PRO A 57 13.24 -11.00 0.60
N ALA A 58 14.31 -11.59 0.05
CA ALA A 58 14.66 -12.99 0.26
C ALA A 58 15.04 -13.32 1.71
N LEU A 59 15.39 -12.31 2.52
CA LEU A 59 15.77 -12.44 3.92
C LEU A 59 14.65 -12.03 4.89
N ALA A 60 13.53 -11.49 4.39
CA ALA A 60 12.40 -11.16 5.24
C ALA A 60 11.78 -12.45 5.86
N PRO A 61 11.24 -12.39 7.10
CA PRO A 61 10.68 -13.55 7.78
C PRO A 61 9.63 -14.29 6.95
N THR A 62 9.48 -15.59 7.16
CA THR A 62 8.46 -16.39 6.47
C THR A 62 7.05 -15.84 6.73
N GLY A 63 6.28 -15.64 5.67
CA GLY A 63 4.94 -15.05 5.74
C GLY A 63 4.91 -13.51 5.77
N HIS A 64 6.06 -12.85 5.88
CA HIS A 64 6.13 -11.39 5.97
C HIS A 64 5.73 -10.70 4.65
N PRO A 65 4.99 -9.56 4.69
CA PRO A 65 4.56 -8.82 3.49
C PRO A 65 5.70 -8.40 2.55
N LEU A 66 6.88 -8.08 3.10
CA LEU A 66 8.08 -7.71 2.34
C LEU A 66 8.83 -8.88 1.70
N ARG A 67 8.37 -10.13 1.83
CA ARG A 67 8.90 -11.22 1.00
C ARG A 67 8.50 -11.04 -0.46
N PRO A 68 9.18 -11.69 -1.43
CA PRO A 68 8.70 -11.73 -2.81
C PRO A 68 7.26 -12.24 -2.86
N GLN A 69 6.37 -11.40 -3.39
CA GLN A 69 4.95 -11.71 -3.56
C GLN A 69 4.65 -12.01 -5.03
N SER A 70 3.60 -12.78 -5.31
CA SER A 70 3.13 -13.08 -6.66
C SER A 70 2.78 -11.83 -7.48
N GLU A 71 2.39 -10.76 -6.80
CA GLU A 71 1.99 -9.49 -7.38
C GLU A 71 3.19 -8.71 -7.93
N GLY A 72 4.42 -9.09 -7.58
CA GLY A 72 5.65 -8.49 -8.10
C GLY A 72 5.81 -7.03 -7.69
N LEU A 73 5.52 -6.70 -6.43
CA LEU A 73 5.68 -5.32 -5.93
C LEU A 73 7.15 -4.92 -5.73
N TRP A 74 8.05 -5.89 -5.57
CA TRP A 74 9.49 -5.66 -5.56
C TRP A 74 10.04 -5.64 -6.98
N LEU A 75 10.62 -4.52 -7.40
CA LEU A 75 11.15 -4.34 -8.75
C LEU A 75 12.67 -4.53 -8.86
N GLY A 76 13.33 -4.92 -7.77
CA GLY A 76 14.78 -5.07 -7.70
C GLY A 76 15.45 -3.98 -6.88
N ARG A 77 16.74 -4.16 -6.61
CA ARG A 77 17.51 -3.31 -5.68
C ARG A 77 17.54 -1.84 -6.10
N ASP A 78 17.62 -1.57 -7.39
CA ASP A 78 17.78 -0.20 -7.91
C ASP A 78 16.46 0.59 -7.91
N THR A 79 15.32 -0.09 -7.71
CA THR A 79 13.98 0.52 -7.80
C THR A 79 13.16 0.37 -6.51
N GLY A 80 13.35 -0.71 -5.76
CA GLY A 80 12.64 -0.96 -4.50
C GLY A 80 11.24 -1.53 -4.69
N PHE A 81 10.40 -1.36 -3.67
CA PHE A 81 8.98 -1.70 -3.70
C PHE A 81 8.15 -0.57 -4.32
N VAL A 82 7.18 -0.97 -5.14
CA VAL A 82 6.04 -0.11 -5.49
C VAL A 82 5.03 -0.09 -4.35
N ALA A 83 4.47 1.08 -4.08
CA ALA A 83 3.51 1.32 -3.02
C ALA A 83 2.08 0.88 -3.43
N LEU A 84 1.76 0.98 -4.72
CA LEU A 84 0.51 0.48 -5.29
C LEU A 84 0.76 -0.03 -6.71
N LYS A 85 0.13 -1.16 -7.04
CA LYS A 85 0.06 -1.70 -8.40
C LYS A 85 -1.38 -1.85 -8.82
N LEU A 86 -1.74 -1.25 -9.95
CA LEU A 86 -3.04 -1.43 -10.60
C LEU A 86 -2.81 -2.11 -11.95
N VAL A 87 -3.60 -3.14 -12.24
CA VAL A 87 -3.62 -3.79 -13.55
C VAL A 87 -5.00 -3.52 -14.14
N LEU A 88 -5.03 -2.79 -15.25
CA LEU A 88 -6.25 -2.30 -15.89
C LEU A 88 -6.41 -2.96 -17.25
N THR A 89 -7.54 -3.63 -17.46
CA THR A 89 -7.97 -4.03 -18.80
C THR A 89 -8.95 -2.99 -19.32
N ARG A 90 -8.60 -2.31 -20.42
CA ARG A 90 -9.39 -1.20 -20.98
C ARG A 90 -10.73 -1.64 -21.58
N ASP A 91 -10.81 -2.89 -22.00
CA ASP A 91 -11.99 -3.46 -22.66
C ASP A 91 -12.21 -4.91 -22.20
N THR A 92 -13.23 -5.56 -22.79
CA THR A 92 -13.57 -6.95 -22.49
C THR A 92 -12.95 -7.95 -23.47
N PHE A 93 -12.12 -7.51 -24.42
CA PHE A 93 -11.50 -8.38 -25.41
C PHE A 93 -10.32 -9.12 -24.79
N SER A 94 -10.31 -10.44 -24.93
CA SER A 94 -9.23 -11.29 -24.41
C SER A 94 -7.89 -11.07 -25.08
N SER A 95 -7.85 -10.39 -26.23
CA SER A 95 -6.64 -10.05 -26.98
C SER A 95 -5.99 -8.75 -26.53
N THR A 96 -6.72 -7.88 -25.82
CA THR A 96 -6.16 -6.61 -25.35
C THR A 96 -5.29 -6.86 -24.13
N ALA A 97 -3.99 -6.58 -24.25
CA ALA A 97 -3.07 -6.68 -23.14
C ALA A 97 -3.44 -5.66 -22.05
N PRO A 98 -3.50 -6.05 -20.76
CA PRO A 98 -3.73 -5.12 -19.68
C PRO A 98 -2.60 -4.11 -19.51
N ASP A 99 -2.94 -2.88 -19.15
CA ASP A 99 -1.98 -1.85 -18.76
C ASP A 99 -1.64 -1.99 -17.27
N THR A 100 -0.35 -1.95 -16.93
CA THR A 100 0.12 -2.01 -15.54
C THR A 100 0.58 -0.64 -15.09
N LEU A 101 -0.09 -0.11 -14.06
CA LEU A 101 0.25 1.15 -13.44
C LEU A 101 0.98 0.85 -12.12
N LEU A 102 2.20 1.38 -12.02
CA LEU A 102 3.07 1.24 -10.85
C LEU A 102 3.20 2.60 -10.18
N PHE A 103 2.83 2.68 -8.90
CA PHE A 103 2.95 3.90 -8.11
C PHE A 103 4.02 3.70 -7.04
N HIS A 104 4.95 4.64 -6.97
CA HIS A 104 6.00 4.65 -5.96
C HIS A 104 5.58 5.55 -4.79
N GLN A 105 6.22 5.38 -3.64
CA GLN A 105 5.94 6.21 -2.46
C GLN A 105 5.96 7.73 -2.74
N PRO A 106 6.87 8.29 -3.57
CA PRO A 106 6.83 9.71 -3.93
C PRO A 106 5.52 10.17 -4.59
N ASP A 107 4.80 9.27 -5.29
CA ASP A 107 3.51 9.56 -5.91
C ASP A 107 2.43 9.91 -4.86
N PHE A 108 2.61 9.54 -3.58
CA PHE A 108 1.63 9.73 -2.50
C PHE A 108 1.99 10.85 -1.52
N THR A 109 3.09 11.57 -1.73
CA THR A 109 3.59 12.60 -0.79
C THR A 109 2.59 13.70 -0.48
N THR A 110 1.66 13.98 -1.39
CA THR A 110 0.60 14.99 -1.25
C THR A 110 -0.74 14.41 -0.80
N VAL A 111 -0.85 13.08 -0.68
CA VAL A 111 -2.08 12.36 -0.34
C VAL A 111 -2.11 12.08 1.15
N GLN A 112 -3.11 12.62 1.83
CA GLN A 112 -3.38 12.30 3.23
C GLN A 112 -4.57 11.35 3.29
N LEU A 113 -4.32 10.10 3.67
CA LEU A 113 -5.38 9.14 3.95
C LEU A 113 -5.75 9.22 5.44
N GLN A 114 -6.55 10.23 5.76
CA GLN A 114 -7.00 10.51 7.11
C GLN A 114 -8.51 10.49 7.19
N GLN A 115 -9.04 9.88 8.24
CA GLN A 115 -10.44 10.00 8.63
C GLN A 115 -10.53 10.53 10.05
N THR A 116 -11.27 11.62 10.22
CA THR A 116 -11.67 12.12 11.55
C THR A 116 -12.97 11.43 11.99
N GLY A 117 -13.10 11.21 13.30
CA GLY A 117 -14.22 10.51 13.90
C GLY A 117 -13.87 10.03 15.31
N VAL A 118 -14.84 9.46 16.02
CA VAL A 118 -14.59 8.85 17.33
C VAL A 118 -14.27 7.38 17.11
N PHE A 119 -13.04 6.98 17.44
CA PHE A 119 -12.60 5.59 17.44
C PHE A 119 -12.29 5.18 18.87
N THR A 120 -12.93 4.14 19.36
CA THR A 120 -12.81 3.67 20.74
C THR A 120 -12.10 2.31 20.80
N HIS A 121 -11.08 2.21 21.66
CA HIS A 121 -10.42 0.95 21.96
C HIS A 121 -10.55 0.63 23.45
N GLU A 122 -11.22 -0.48 23.76
CA GLU A 122 -11.33 -1.00 25.11
C GLU A 122 -10.19 -1.98 25.41
N SER A 123 -9.60 -1.90 26.61
CA SER A 123 -8.50 -2.78 26.98
C SER A 123 -8.96 -4.24 27.00
N GLY A 124 -8.20 -5.12 26.34
CA GLY A 124 -8.49 -6.55 26.28
C GLY A 124 -9.36 -6.99 25.10
N TYR A 125 -9.76 -6.08 24.22
CA TYR A 125 -10.53 -6.37 23.01
C TYR A 125 -9.76 -5.97 21.74
N ASP A 126 -10.14 -6.57 20.62
CA ASP A 126 -9.57 -6.19 19.32
C ASP A 126 -10.09 -4.82 18.87
N PHE A 127 -9.17 -3.93 18.49
CA PHE A 127 -9.49 -2.65 17.88
C PHE A 127 -9.74 -2.83 16.37
N LYS A 128 -11.00 -3.10 15.99
CA LYS A 128 -11.38 -3.28 14.58
C LYS A 128 -11.62 -1.95 13.89
N ILE A 129 -11.09 -1.83 12.66
CA ILE A 129 -11.28 -0.69 11.78
C ILE A 129 -11.68 -1.21 10.41
N ASN A 130 -12.77 -0.69 9.87
CA ASN A 130 -13.31 -1.02 8.56
C ASN A 130 -12.83 0.01 7.53
N LEU A 131 -12.00 -0.43 6.58
CA LEU A 131 -11.55 0.37 5.43
C LEU A 131 -12.42 0.05 4.22
N THR A 132 -13.16 1.04 3.72
CA THR A 132 -13.93 0.93 2.48
C THR A 132 -13.23 1.70 1.36
N THR A 133 -13.15 1.09 0.18
CA THR A 133 -12.53 1.68 -1.01
C THR A 133 -13.59 1.84 -2.10
N ASP A 134 -13.85 3.07 -2.53
CA ASP A 134 -14.73 3.37 -3.65
C ASP A 134 -13.92 3.46 -4.96
N PHE A 135 -13.95 2.37 -5.74
CA PHE A 135 -13.28 2.32 -7.04
C PHE A 135 -13.93 3.23 -8.08
N ARG A 136 -15.21 3.56 -7.95
CA ARG A 136 -15.86 4.52 -8.86
C ARG A 136 -15.26 5.91 -8.67
N GLU A 137 -15.05 6.31 -7.42
CA GLU A 137 -14.36 7.56 -7.10
C GLU A 137 -12.89 7.52 -7.50
N MET A 138 -12.21 6.37 -7.34
CA MET A 138 -10.81 6.21 -7.76
C MET A 138 -10.62 6.51 -9.25
N PHE A 139 -11.52 6.00 -10.09
CA PHE A 139 -11.48 6.18 -11.55
C PHE A 139 -12.33 7.36 -12.06
N ARG A 140 -12.84 8.22 -11.16
CA ARG A 140 -13.64 9.38 -11.56
C ARG A 140 -12.84 10.30 -12.48
N ASN A 141 -13.40 10.59 -13.65
CA ASN A 141 -12.79 11.44 -14.68
C ASN A 141 -11.43 10.93 -15.19
N VAL A 142 -11.17 9.62 -15.09
CA VAL A 142 -10.02 8.98 -15.74
C VAL A 142 -10.47 8.50 -17.13
N ASP A 143 -9.97 9.14 -18.18
CA ASP A 143 -10.23 8.71 -19.55
C ASP A 143 -9.29 7.58 -19.95
N LEU A 144 -9.73 6.34 -19.73
CA LEU A 144 -8.97 5.13 -20.07
C LEU A 144 -8.84 4.88 -21.58
N SER A 145 -9.50 5.67 -22.43
CA SER A 145 -9.42 5.49 -23.90
C SER A 145 -8.17 6.13 -24.51
N SER A 146 -7.62 7.17 -23.86
CA SER A 146 -6.48 7.93 -24.37
C SER A 146 -5.16 7.14 -24.42
N GLY A 147 -5.04 6.08 -23.61
CA GLY A 147 -3.79 5.35 -23.42
C GLY A 147 -2.71 6.13 -22.64
N ASP A 148 -3.02 7.31 -22.12
CA ASP A 148 -2.05 8.14 -21.40
C ASP A 148 -1.92 7.70 -19.92
N ILE A 149 -1.05 6.72 -19.71
CA ILE A 149 -0.75 6.16 -18.37
C ILE A 149 -0.33 7.25 -17.38
N SER A 150 0.43 8.27 -17.83
CA SER A 150 0.88 9.35 -16.95
C SER A 150 -0.31 10.18 -16.46
N ALA A 151 -1.18 10.59 -17.38
CA ALA A 151 -2.41 11.30 -17.05
C ALA A 151 -3.34 10.48 -16.14
N TRP A 152 -3.45 9.16 -16.38
CA TRP A 152 -4.23 8.27 -15.51
C TRP A 152 -3.67 8.23 -14.09
N LYS A 153 -2.35 8.02 -13.94
CA LYS A 153 -1.69 8.01 -12.63
C LYS A 153 -1.96 9.32 -11.87
N THR A 154 -1.73 10.46 -12.50
CA THR A 154 -1.95 11.77 -11.88
C THR A 154 -3.40 11.94 -11.42
N ARG A 155 -4.38 11.55 -12.25
CA ARG A 155 -5.80 11.66 -11.89
C ARG A 155 -6.19 10.70 -10.77
N ILE A 156 -5.70 9.45 -10.81
CA ILE A 156 -5.96 8.44 -9.77
C ILE A 156 -5.44 8.94 -8.42
N VAL A 157 -4.18 9.40 -8.35
CA VAL A 157 -3.59 9.95 -7.12
C VAL A 157 -4.41 11.12 -6.57
N ALA A 158 -4.82 12.05 -7.45
CA ALA A 158 -5.63 13.20 -7.06
C ALA A 158 -7.01 12.81 -6.50
N ASN A 159 -7.56 11.64 -6.88
CA ASN A 159 -8.84 11.15 -6.38
C ASN A 159 -8.72 10.43 -5.02
N LEU A 160 -7.54 9.89 -4.66
CA LEU A 160 -7.36 9.02 -3.48
C LEU A 160 -7.92 9.56 -2.17
N PRO A 161 -7.83 10.86 -1.83
CA PRO A 161 -8.42 11.37 -0.58
C PRO A 161 -9.93 11.14 -0.45
N GLN A 162 -10.65 10.97 -1.57
CA GLN A 162 -12.09 10.71 -1.59
C GLN A 162 -12.44 9.22 -1.79
N VAL A 163 -11.43 8.39 -2.06
CA VAL A 163 -11.61 6.95 -2.34
C VAL A 163 -11.83 6.15 -1.07
N PHE A 164 -11.14 6.54 0.00
CA PHE A 164 -11.10 5.76 1.23
C PHE A 164 -12.05 6.34 2.26
N ARG A 165 -12.82 5.45 2.87
CA ARG A 165 -13.61 5.76 4.06
C ARG A 165 -13.22 4.79 5.16
N VAL A 166 -12.98 5.33 6.34
CA VAL A 166 -12.61 4.56 7.53
C VAL A 166 -13.76 4.65 8.52
N THR A 167 -14.13 3.52 9.10
CA THR A 167 -15.16 3.44 10.13
C THR A 167 -14.72 2.44 11.19
N GLN A 168 -15.27 2.57 12.40
CA GLN A 168 -15.19 1.53 13.41
C GLN A 168 -16.55 0.85 13.50
#